data_AF-A0A251WLV2-F1
#
_entry.id   AF-A0A251WLV2-F1
#
_cell.length_a   1.000
_cell.length_b   1.000
_cell.length_c   1.000
_cell.angle_alpha   90.00
_cell.angle_beta   90.00
_cell.angle_gamma   90.00
#
_symmetry.space_group_name_H-M   'P 1'
#
loop_
_entity.id
_entity.type
_entity.pdbx_description
1 polymer ?
#
loop_
_entity_poly.entity_id
_entity_poly.type
_entity_poly.pdbx_seq_one_letter_code
_entity_poly.pdbx_strand_id
1 'polypeptide(L)'
;MKMANDHTHGFDVAVRLSPLKRLIKKLGVSSLALVLFWGGGFATIAQAEFGSPPGQGTPKSTAGGGSRPPNDATCAIDSSRKETLVALAPSQSIGRTAQVNPALWVQIPPTTAKTLEFSLFQDQKGIYQVNLPVEQPGLLKVTLPPQVQLETGKPYYWTAALVCNPARRTEDWVVDGWIGYDPPQAEFQRRLAQASPVQQVTLYAQSGFWYEALNAYLTLRQAHAGHLSLSEPEARRLQTEAWITIADLLPHSPMSSPADRPR
;
A
#
# COMPACT_ATOMS: atom_id res chain seq x y z
N MET A 1 -48.50 -63.93 -26.66
CA MET A 1 -47.72 -63.57 -27.86
C MET A 1 -46.25 -63.82 -27.57
N LYS A 2 -45.74 -64.94 -28.08
CA LYS A 2 -44.32 -65.29 -28.23
C LYS A 2 -43.99 -65.07 -29.70
N MET A 3 -42.86 -64.45 -30.03
CA MET A 3 -42.05 -64.86 -31.18
C MET A 3 -40.57 -64.64 -30.85
N ALA A 4 -39.83 -65.72 -30.99
CA ALA A 4 -38.39 -65.84 -30.99
C ALA A 4 -37.93 -66.13 -32.44
N ASN A 5 -36.63 -66.35 -32.60
CA ASN A 5 -35.83 -66.82 -33.76
C ASN A 5 -35.00 -65.69 -34.40
N ASP A 6 -33.72 -65.85 -34.73
CA ASP A 6 -32.84 -67.03 -34.87
C ASP A 6 -31.42 -66.51 -35.22
N HIS A 7 -30.28 -67.20 -35.23
CA HIS A 7 -29.80 -68.57 -34.95
C HIS A 7 -28.25 -68.44 -34.98
N THR A 8 -27.49 -68.97 -34.01
CA THR A 8 -26.52 -70.12 -34.11
C THR A 8 -25.29 -69.88 -35.02
N HIS A 9 -24.06 -70.35 -34.80
CA HIS A 9 -23.41 -71.51 -34.16
C HIS A 9 -21.98 -71.07 -33.73
N GLY A 10 -21.13 -71.73 -32.95
CA GLY A 10 -21.06 -73.08 -32.38
C GLY A 10 -19.60 -73.37 -31.98
N PHE A 11 -19.42 -73.94 -30.78
CA PHE A 11 -18.38 -74.84 -30.24
C PHE A 11 -17.02 -75.04 -30.97
N ASP A 12 -15.89 -75.04 -30.23
CA ASP A 12 -15.32 -76.30 -29.70
C ASP A 12 -14.16 -76.09 -28.69
N VAL A 13 -13.90 -77.14 -27.92
CA VAL A 13 -13.16 -77.27 -26.65
C VAL A 13 -11.70 -77.69 -26.84
N ALA A 14 -10.76 -77.23 -25.98
CA ALA A 14 -9.66 -78.07 -25.43
C ALA A 14 -8.76 -77.35 -24.38
N VAL A 15 -9.03 -77.67 -23.12
CA VAL A 15 -8.15 -77.99 -21.97
C VAL A 15 -6.61 -77.90 -22.12
N ARG A 16 -5.91 -77.19 -21.19
CA ARG A 16 -4.90 -77.76 -20.27
C ARG A 16 -4.31 -76.78 -19.23
N LEU A 17 -4.35 -77.25 -17.98
CA LEU A 17 -3.58 -76.94 -16.77
C LEU A 17 -2.05 -76.90 -17.05
N SER A 18 -1.10 -76.27 -16.33
CA SER A 18 -1.00 -75.40 -15.13
C SER A 18 0.50 -74.95 -15.04
N PRO A 19 1.08 -74.46 -13.90
CA PRO A 19 1.91 -73.25 -13.85
C PRO A 19 3.43 -73.50 -13.84
N LEU A 20 4.23 -72.48 -14.12
CA LEU A 20 5.65 -72.48 -13.75
C LEU A 20 6.19 -71.09 -13.39
N LYS A 21 6.64 -71.02 -12.14
CA LYS A 21 7.44 -69.97 -11.50
C LYS A 21 8.78 -69.82 -12.22
N ARG A 22 9.32 -68.59 -12.33
CA ARG A 22 10.76 -68.27 -12.15
C ARG A 22 11.06 -66.77 -12.23
N LEU A 23 11.09 -66.17 -11.04
CA LEU A 23 12.09 -65.28 -10.45
C LEU A 23 13.34 -64.85 -11.29
N ILE A 24 13.59 -63.52 -11.27
CA ILE A 24 14.84 -62.74 -11.40
C ILE A 24 15.62 -62.79 -12.73
N LYS A 25 15.78 -61.61 -13.36
CA LYS A 25 17.08 -60.92 -13.55
C LYS A 25 16.89 -59.45 -13.93
N LYS A 26 17.37 -58.57 -13.05
CA LYS A 26 17.64 -57.15 -13.32
C LYS A 26 18.73 -57.06 -14.39
N LEU A 27 18.49 -56.26 -15.43
CA LEU A 27 19.46 -55.57 -16.31
C LEU A 27 18.59 -54.55 -17.06
N GLY A 28 18.60 -53.27 -16.70
CA GLY A 28 19.72 -52.39 -17.01
C GLY A 28 19.47 -51.75 -18.37
N VAL A 29 18.48 -50.86 -18.47
CA VAL A 29 18.36 -49.94 -19.60
C VAL A 29 18.26 -48.54 -19.01
N SER A 30 19.36 -47.83 -19.19
CA SER A 30 19.56 -46.42 -18.90
C SER A 30 18.62 -45.61 -19.80
N SER A 31 17.50 -45.15 -19.24
CA SER A 31 16.64 -44.17 -19.91
C SER A 31 17.00 -42.79 -19.40
N LEU A 32 17.86 -42.13 -20.17
CA LEU A 32 18.17 -40.70 -20.07
C LEU A 32 16.87 -39.92 -20.32
N ALA A 33 16.14 -39.57 -19.25
CA ALA A 33 15.00 -38.67 -19.35
C ALA A 33 15.54 -37.23 -19.43
N LEU A 34 15.65 -36.72 -20.66
CA LEU A 34 15.96 -35.34 -20.97
C LEU A 34 14.74 -34.48 -20.56
N VAL A 35 14.69 -34.07 -19.31
CA VAL A 35 13.67 -33.14 -18.80
C VAL A 35 14.09 -31.73 -19.23
N LEU A 36 13.71 -31.36 -20.46
CA LEU A 36 13.68 -29.97 -20.92
C LEU A 36 12.49 -29.28 -20.25
N PHE A 37 12.63 -29.00 -18.95
CA PHE A 37 11.72 -28.09 -18.28
C PHE A 37 12.10 -26.67 -18.69
N TRP A 38 11.21 -26.11 -19.50
CA TRP A 38 11.12 -24.72 -19.87
C TRP A 38 11.65 -23.79 -18.78
N GLY A 39 12.62 -22.96 -19.18
CA GLY A 39 13.08 -21.79 -18.42
C GLY A 39 11.99 -20.72 -18.31
N GLY A 40 10.88 -21.07 -17.66
CA GLY A 40 10.01 -20.10 -17.02
C GLY A 40 10.78 -19.55 -15.82
N GLY A 41 11.67 -18.59 -16.11
CA GLY A 41 12.20 -17.72 -15.08
C GLY A 41 11.02 -17.10 -14.37
N PHE A 42 10.74 -17.56 -13.16
CA PHE A 42 9.97 -16.78 -12.21
C PHE A 42 10.78 -15.49 -12.05
N ALA A 43 10.38 -14.43 -12.75
CA ALA A 43 10.84 -13.09 -12.44
C ALA A 43 10.49 -12.89 -10.98
N THR A 44 11.51 -12.93 -10.13
CA THR A 44 11.37 -12.57 -8.72
C THR A 44 10.80 -11.17 -8.76
N ILE A 45 9.56 -10.99 -8.30
CA ILE A 45 9.01 -9.66 -8.08
C ILE A 45 9.89 -9.08 -6.98
N ALA A 46 10.87 -8.27 -7.38
CA ALA A 46 11.69 -7.51 -6.46
C ALA A 46 10.72 -6.63 -5.67
N GLN A 47 10.48 -7.00 -4.41
CA GLN A 47 9.81 -6.14 -3.47
C GLN A 47 10.67 -4.88 -3.39
N ALA A 48 10.13 -3.75 -3.86
CA ALA A 48 10.77 -2.47 -3.67
C ALA A 48 10.70 -2.15 -2.18
N GLU A 49 11.70 -2.60 -1.43
CA GLU A 49 11.95 -2.08 -0.09
C GLU A 49 12.30 -0.61 -0.24
N PHE A 50 11.67 0.23 0.58
CA PHE A 50 11.99 1.66 0.69
C PHE A 50 13.34 1.81 1.38
N GLY A 51 14.39 1.37 0.70
CA GLY A 51 15.76 1.62 1.09
C GLY A 51 16.05 3.10 0.91
N SER A 52 16.54 3.73 1.98
CA SER A 52 17.16 5.04 1.89
C SER A 52 18.24 5.05 0.79
N PRO A 53 18.44 6.17 0.07
CA PRO A 53 19.56 6.31 -0.85
C PRO A 53 20.89 5.93 -0.18
N PRO A 54 21.86 5.34 -0.92
CA PRO A 54 23.14 4.92 -0.34
C PRO A 54 23.82 6.07 0.40
N GLY A 55 24.08 5.89 1.70
CA GLY A 55 24.81 6.85 2.54
C GLY A 55 23.98 7.62 3.58
N GLN A 56 22.65 7.48 3.60
CA GLN A 56 21.81 8.05 4.66
C GLN A 56 21.23 6.95 5.56
N GLY A 57 21.76 6.84 6.78
CA GLY A 57 21.12 6.04 7.82
C GLY A 57 19.71 6.57 8.09
N THR A 58 18.74 5.68 8.31
CA THR A 58 17.40 6.08 8.73
C THR A 58 17.50 6.88 10.03
N PRO A 59 16.98 8.12 10.10
CA PRO A 59 16.87 8.81 11.37
C PRO A 59 16.03 7.95 12.31
N LYS A 60 16.63 7.43 13.38
CA LYS A 60 15.88 6.79 14.45
C LYS A 60 15.05 7.87 15.13
N SER A 61 13.73 7.74 15.11
CA SER A 61 12.85 8.55 15.94
C SER A 61 13.25 8.37 17.41
N THR A 62 13.81 9.41 18.04
CA THR A 62 14.17 9.41 19.47
C THR A 62 13.17 10.15 20.35
N ALA A 63 12.13 10.72 19.76
CA ALA A 63 10.99 11.26 20.47
C ALA A 63 9.77 10.53 19.92
N GLY A 64 9.21 9.60 20.70
CA GLY A 64 7.94 8.99 20.36
C GLY A 64 6.89 10.08 20.25
N GLY A 65 6.55 10.48 19.03
CA GLY A 65 5.30 11.16 18.72
C GLY A 65 4.17 10.22 19.09
N GLY A 66 3.77 10.30 20.36
CA GLY A 66 2.69 9.50 20.90
C GLY A 66 1.43 9.83 20.12
N SER A 67 1.05 8.95 19.19
CA SER A 67 -0.25 9.03 18.52
C SER A 67 -1.41 8.89 19.53
N ARG A 68 -1.12 8.34 20.71
CA ARG A 68 -2.08 8.21 21.80
C ARG A 68 -2.29 9.56 22.47
N PRO A 69 -3.53 9.87 22.90
CA PRO A 69 -3.73 10.94 23.86
C PRO A 69 -2.73 10.77 25.00
N PRO A 70 -1.94 11.80 25.38
CA PRO A 70 -1.34 11.80 26.70
C PRO A 70 -2.42 11.51 27.75
N ASN A 71 -2.05 10.95 28.90
CA ASN A 71 -3.02 10.64 29.96
C ASN A 71 -3.85 11.87 30.40
N ASP A 72 -3.30 13.06 30.14
CA ASP A 72 -3.90 14.36 30.45
C ASP A 72 -4.55 15.03 29.22
N ALA A 73 -4.70 14.34 28.09
CA ALA A 73 -5.23 14.97 26.88
C ALA A 73 -6.72 15.29 27.03
N THR A 74 -7.03 16.58 26.99
CA THR A 74 -8.37 17.10 27.31
C THR A 74 -9.32 17.16 26.13
N CYS A 75 -8.83 16.90 24.90
CA CYS A 75 -9.62 17.10 23.68
C CYS A 75 -10.17 15.82 23.02
N ALA A 76 -10.13 14.67 23.70
CA ALA A 76 -10.81 13.45 23.27
C ALA A 76 -12.33 13.59 23.50
N ILE A 77 -13.17 13.26 22.51
CA ILE A 77 -14.63 13.22 22.72
C ILE A 77 -15.05 11.92 23.45
N ASP A 78 -14.32 10.84 23.25
CA ASP A 78 -14.63 9.54 23.82
C ASP A 78 -13.35 8.79 24.19
N SER A 79 -12.96 8.87 25.46
CA SER A 79 -11.76 8.21 25.99
C SER A 79 -11.86 6.68 25.97
N SER A 80 -13.05 6.11 25.74
CA SER A 80 -13.25 4.65 25.61
C SER A 80 -12.97 4.15 24.19
N ARG A 81 -13.06 5.03 23.18
CA ARG A 81 -12.65 4.73 21.81
C ARG A 81 -11.15 4.91 21.66
N LYS A 82 -10.49 3.89 21.14
CA LYS A 82 -9.03 3.84 20.93
C LYS A 82 -8.55 4.62 19.70
N GLU A 83 -9.42 5.44 19.10
CA GLU A 83 -9.09 6.23 17.92
C GLU A 83 -8.01 7.27 18.26
N THR A 84 -7.04 7.45 17.38
CA THR A 84 -5.86 8.28 17.61
C THR A 84 -5.59 9.21 16.43
N LEU A 85 -4.78 10.24 16.66
CA LEU A 85 -4.24 11.05 15.58
C LEU A 85 -3.29 10.18 14.75
N VAL A 86 -3.42 10.19 13.42
CA VAL A 86 -2.59 9.36 12.54
C VAL A 86 -1.95 10.21 11.44
N ALA A 87 -0.62 10.19 11.38
CA ALA A 87 0.15 10.73 10.26
C ALA A 87 0.05 9.78 9.06
N LEU A 88 -0.38 10.21 7.88
CA LEU A 88 -0.35 9.36 6.69
C LEU A 88 1.02 9.46 5.99
N ALA A 89 2.05 8.96 6.67
CA ALA A 89 3.43 8.94 6.21
C ALA A 89 4.12 7.62 6.60
N PRO A 90 5.27 7.28 5.98
CA PRO A 90 6.01 6.09 6.35
C PRO A 90 6.46 6.19 7.81
N SER A 91 6.18 5.15 8.58
CA SER A 91 6.45 5.16 10.03
C SER A 91 7.91 4.91 10.42
N GLN A 92 8.72 4.34 9.52
CA GLN A 92 10.09 3.88 9.82
C GLN A 92 11.14 4.35 8.79
N SER A 93 10.76 5.20 7.84
CA SER A 93 11.63 5.67 6.77
C SER A 93 11.30 7.09 6.34
N ILE A 94 12.17 7.68 5.53
CA ILE A 94 11.93 8.98 4.89
C ILE A 94 10.98 8.75 3.71
N GLY A 95 9.81 9.38 3.73
CA GLY A 95 8.93 9.37 2.57
C GLY A 95 9.50 10.23 1.45
N ARG A 96 9.60 9.67 0.25
CA ARG A 96 10.04 10.41 -0.95
C ARG A 96 8.88 11.18 -1.55
N THR A 97 9.16 12.37 -2.04
CA THR A 97 8.23 13.23 -2.80
C THR A 97 8.84 13.64 -4.14
N ALA A 98 8.00 13.65 -5.18
CA ALA A 98 8.32 14.14 -6.52
C ALA A 98 8.10 15.66 -6.68
N GLN A 99 7.56 16.34 -5.65
CA GLN A 99 7.24 17.76 -5.67
C GLN A 99 8.07 18.52 -4.64
N VAL A 100 8.44 19.77 -4.96
CA VAL A 100 9.14 20.66 -4.02
C VAL A 100 8.23 21.13 -2.87
N ASN A 101 6.91 21.07 -3.04
CA ASN A 101 5.89 21.51 -2.09
C ASN A 101 4.73 20.50 -2.02
N PRO A 102 4.97 19.27 -1.54
CA PRO A 102 3.98 18.21 -1.56
C PRO A 102 2.80 18.46 -0.62
N ALA A 103 1.74 17.70 -0.86
CA ALA A 103 0.65 17.54 0.09
C ALA A 103 1.00 16.47 1.13
N LEU A 104 0.82 16.80 2.40
CA LEU A 104 0.83 15.86 3.52
C LEU A 104 -0.60 15.65 4.01
N TRP A 105 -0.86 14.50 4.61
CA TRP A 105 -2.19 14.13 5.08
C TRP A 105 -2.14 13.63 6.51
N VAL A 106 -3.10 14.09 7.31
CA VAL A 106 -3.27 13.68 8.70
C VAL A 106 -4.72 13.25 8.90
N GLN A 107 -4.93 12.10 9.54
CA GLN A 107 -6.25 11.67 9.95
C GLN A 107 -6.56 12.18 11.35
N ILE A 108 -7.57 13.04 11.41
CA ILE A 108 -8.10 13.67 12.61
C ILE A 108 -9.20 12.77 13.20
N PRO A 109 -9.04 12.28 14.44
CA PRO A 109 -10.06 11.52 15.14
C PRO A 109 -11.15 12.46 15.68
N PRO A 110 -12.28 11.94 16.19
CA PRO A 110 -13.26 12.71 16.94
C PRO A 110 -12.63 13.49 18.10
N THR A 111 -12.60 14.82 17.96
CA THR A 111 -11.92 15.72 18.90
C THR A 111 -12.69 17.02 19.12
N THR A 112 -12.50 17.65 20.28
CA THR A 112 -12.96 19.01 20.56
C THR A 112 -11.95 20.07 20.11
N ALA A 113 -10.71 19.69 19.77
CA ALA A 113 -9.70 20.61 19.27
C ALA A 113 -10.17 21.32 17.99
N LYS A 114 -9.86 22.60 17.90
CA LYS A 114 -10.23 23.46 16.76
C LYS A 114 -9.06 23.80 15.85
N THR A 115 -7.86 23.36 16.20
CA THR A 115 -6.64 23.72 15.50
C THR A 115 -5.68 22.54 15.46
N LEU A 116 -5.10 22.33 14.29
CA LEU A 116 -3.90 21.51 14.09
C LEU A 116 -2.73 22.45 13.80
N GLU A 117 -1.69 22.40 14.62
CA GLU A 117 -0.42 23.06 14.35
C GLU A 117 0.47 22.12 13.53
N PHE A 118 0.89 22.56 12.35
CA PHE A 118 1.86 21.87 11.52
C PHE A 118 3.19 22.61 11.54
N SER A 119 4.28 21.89 11.77
CA SER A 119 5.64 22.44 11.80
C SER A 119 6.58 21.60 10.94
N LEU A 120 7.45 22.27 10.19
CA LEU A 120 8.48 21.67 9.35
C LEU A 120 9.86 22.12 9.83
N PHE A 121 10.77 21.16 9.91
CA PHE A 121 12.12 21.33 10.44
C PHE A 121 13.15 20.83 9.44
N GLN A 122 14.28 21.54 9.39
CA GLN A 122 15.50 21.12 8.71
C GLN A 122 16.65 21.21 9.71
N ASP A 123 17.39 20.11 9.89
CA ASP A 123 18.53 20.07 10.83
C ASP A 123 18.16 20.59 12.24
N GLN A 124 17.00 20.16 12.75
CA GLN A 124 16.40 20.60 14.03
C GLN A 124 15.96 22.07 14.12
N LYS A 125 16.18 22.86 13.06
CA LYS A 125 15.69 24.24 12.96
C LYS A 125 14.29 24.26 12.35
N GLY A 126 13.33 24.88 13.05
CA GLY A 126 12.00 25.15 12.49
C GLY A 126 12.10 26.13 11.33
N ILE A 127 11.59 25.74 10.16
CA ILE A 127 11.62 26.54 8.92
C ILE A 127 10.23 26.97 8.46
N TYR A 128 9.18 26.29 8.93
CA TYR A 128 7.79 26.64 8.63
C TYR A 128 6.87 26.17 9.76
N GLN A 129 5.86 26.96 10.06
CA GLN A 129 4.80 26.61 11.01
C GLN A 129 3.49 27.25 10.56
N VAL A 130 2.38 26.51 10.70
CA VAL A 130 1.04 27.00 10.37
C VAL A 130 -0.01 26.36 11.27
N ASN A 131 -1.04 27.14 11.60
CA ASN A 131 -2.24 26.66 12.27
C ASN A 131 -3.35 26.44 11.24
N LEU A 132 -3.87 25.22 11.20
CA LEU A 132 -4.95 24.81 10.30
C LEU A 132 -6.23 24.61 11.11
N PRO A 133 -7.39 25.08 10.64
CA PRO A 133 -8.66 24.86 11.32
C PRO A 133 -9.04 23.38 11.29
N VAL A 134 -9.54 22.89 12.43
CA VAL A 134 -10.14 21.55 12.57
C VAL A 134 -11.64 21.73 12.78
N GLU A 135 -12.39 21.60 11.68
CA GLU A 135 -13.84 21.78 11.68
C GLU A 135 -14.56 20.47 12.04
N GLN A 136 -14.07 19.35 11.48
CA GLN A 136 -14.65 18.03 11.63
C GLN A 136 -13.58 16.92 11.65
N PRO A 137 -13.88 15.76 12.25
CA PRO A 137 -13.04 14.58 12.14
C PRO A 137 -12.91 14.12 10.68
N GLY A 138 -11.81 13.47 10.34
CA GLY A 138 -11.55 12.98 8.99
C GLY A 138 -10.15 13.34 8.49
N LEU A 139 -9.98 13.38 7.17
CA LEU A 139 -8.68 13.64 6.56
C LEU A 139 -8.44 15.14 6.37
N LEU A 140 -7.36 15.63 6.95
CA LEU A 140 -6.88 16.99 6.79
C LEU A 140 -5.66 17.01 5.86
N LYS A 141 -5.77 17.80 4.79
CA LYS A 141 -4.68 18.04 3.84
C LYS A 141 -3.85 19.23 4.29
N VAL A 142 -2.54 19.04 4.41
CA VAL A 142 -1.55 20.08 4.67
C VAL A 142 -0.80 20.35 3.37
N THR A 143 -0.81 21.60 2.91
CA THR A 143 -0.05 22.02 1.72
C THR A 143 1.01 23.03 2.13
N LEU A 144 2.26 22.79 1.72
CA LEU A 144 3.33 23.78 1.92
C LEU A 144 3.12 24.97 0.98
N PRO A 145 3.29 26.21 1.46
CA PRO A 145 3.12 27.39 0.64
C PRO A 145 4.29 27.47 -0.38
N PRO A 146 4.12 28.16 -1.52
CA PRO A 146 5.12 28.16 -2.60
C PRO A 146 6.52 28.68 -2.20
N GLN A 147 6.61 29.44 -1.12
CA GLN A 147 7.86 29.99 -0.58
C GLN A 147 8.66 28.95 0.23
N VAL A 148 8.02 27.86 0.67
CA VAL A 148 8.66 26.76 1.39
C VAL A 148 8.86 25.61 0.42
N GLN A 149 10.08 25.48 -0.08
CA GLN A 149 10.46 24.47 -1.07
C GLN A 149 11.47 23.50 -0.46
N LEU A 150 11.22 22.22 -0.63
CA LEU A 150 12.12 21.16 -0.21
C LEU A 150 13.29 21.08 -1.19
N GLU A 151 14.50 20.96 -0.67
CA GLU A 151 15.71 20.81 -1.46
C GLU A 151 16.03 19.32 -1.70
N THR A 152 16.58 19.04 -2.88
CA THR A 152 17.00 17.69 -3.25
C THR A 152 18.08 17.17 -2.30
N GLY A 153 17.93 15.92 -1.85
CA GLY A 153 18.91 15.25 -1.00
C GLY A 153 18.89 15.67 0.47
N LYS A 154 17.99 16.58 0.88
CA LYS A 154 17.82 16.97 2.28
C LYS A 154 16.59 16.29 2.91
N PRO A 155 16.74 15.62 4.07
CA PRO A 155 15.61 15.14 4.85
C PRO A 155 15.03 16.28 5.68
N TYR A 156 13.69 16.38 5.69
CA TYR A 156 12.95 17.30 6.53
C TYR A 156 12.10 16.49 7.50
N TYR A 157 12.06 16.95 8.74
CA TYR A 157 11.20 16.40 9.78
C TYR A 157 9.97 17.28 9.90
N TRP A 158 8.80 16.70 10.09
CA TRP A 158 7.58 17.47 10.32
C TRP A 158 6.78 16.90 11.47
N THR A 159 6.02 17.76 12.13
CA THR A 159 5.08 17.40 13.19
C THR A 159 3.72 17.98 12.91
N ALA A 160 2.67 17.28 13.33
CA ALA A 160 1.30 17.73 13.34
C ALA A 160 0.72 17.52 14.74
N ALA A 161 0.35 18.62 15.40
CA ALA A 161 -0.14 18.62 16.77
C ALA A 161 -1.59 19.11 16.83
N LEU A 162 -2.50 18.27 17.35
CA LEU A 162 -3.84 18.73 17.71
C LEU A 162 -3.76 19.55 19.00
N VAL A 163 -4.10 20.83 18.87
CA VAL A 163 -4.10 21.81 19.97
C VAL A 163 -5.28 21.52 20.88
N CYS A 164 -5.06 20.72 21.93
CA CYS A 164 -6.11 20.43 22.92
C CYS A 164 -6.32 21.62 23.86
N ASN A 165 -5.22 22.17 24.38
CA ASN A 165 -5.21 23.27 25.32
C ASN A 165 -4.09 24.26 24.95
N PRO A 166 -4.43 25.45 24.41
CA PRO A 166 -3.43 26.44 24.03
C PRO A 166 -2.51 26.88 25.18
N ALA A 167 -2.99 26.82 26.44
CA ALA A 167 -2.20 27.16 27.62
C ALA A 167 -1.32 26.01 28.12
N ARG A 168 -1.57 24.76 27.69
CA ARG A 168 -0.86 23.55 28.12
C ARG A 168 -0.62 22.61 26.94
N ARG A 169 0.38 22.94 26.12
CA ARG A 169 0.74 22.20 24.90
C ARG A 169 1.22 20.76 25.17
N THR A 170 1.53 20.41 26.42
CA THR A 170 1.83 19.03 26.83
C THR A 170 0.62 18.08 26.73
N GLU A 171 -0.59 18.63 26.63
CA GLU A 171 -1.84 17.87 26.49
C GLU A 171 -2.16 17.51 25.02
N ASP A 172 -1.34 17.96 24.07
CA ASP A 172 -1.57 17.77 22.64
C ASP A 172 -1.37 16.33 22.16
N TRP A 173 -2.10 15.99 21.09
CA TRP A 173 -1.84 14.75 20.36
C TRP A 173 -0.88 15.10 19.23
N VAL A 174 0.27 14.45 19.20
CA VAL A 174 1.33 14.78 18.26
C VAL A 174 1.68 13.56 17.43
N VAL A 175 1.68 13.74 16.11
CA VAL A 175 2.22 12.79 15.16
C VAL A 175 3.29 13.46 14.32
N ASP A 176 4.15 12.65 13.72
CA ASP A 176 5.30 13.14 12.98
C ASP A 176 5.62 12.25 11.78
N GLY A 177 6.57 12.74 10.99
CA GLY A 177 7.11 11.99 9.87
C GLY A 177 8.32 12.66 9.25
N TRP A 178 8.91 11.96 8.28
CA TRP A 178 10.04 12.42 7.50
C TRP A 178 9.68 12.55 6.02
N ILE A 179 10.20 13.58 5.38
CA ILE A 179 9.99 13.84 3.95
C ILE A 179 11.29 14.25 3.28
N GLY A 180 11.52 13.75 2.06
CA GLY A 180 12.69 14.10 1.25
C GLY A 180 12.30 14.30 -0.20
N TYR A 181 12.71 15.43 -0.79
CA TYR A 181 12.45 15.73 -2.19
C TYR A 181 13.46 15.03 -3.11
N ASP A 182 12.90 14.33 -4.09
CA ASP A 182 13.65 13.63 -5.13
C ASP A 182 13.06 13.98 -6.51
N PRO A 183 13.77 14.76 -7.35
CA PRO A 183 13.26 15.20 -8.64
C PRO A 183 12.90 14.01 -9.56
N PRO A 184 11.66 13.95 -10.07
CA PRO A 184 11.27 12.89 -10.98
C PRO A 184 12.05 12.97 -12.30
N GLN A 185 12.53 11.82 -12.79
CA GLN A 185 13.19 11.74 -14.09
C GLN A 185 12.24 12.13 -15.23
N ALA A 186 12.78 12.70 -16.31
CA ALA A 186 11.98 13.17 -17.45
C ALA A 186 11.09 12.08 -18.05
N GLU A 187 11.58 10.83 -18.14
CA GLU A 187 10.79 9.71 -18.63
C GLU A 187 9.59 9.38 -17.72
N PHE A 188 9.78 9.42 -16.40
CA PHE A 188 8.70 9.22 -15.45
C PHE A 188 7.63 10.31 -15.57
N GLN A 189 8.05 11.58 -15.75
CA GLN A 189 7.12 12.69 -15.98
C GLN A 189 6.30 12.50 -17.27
N ARG A 190 6.93 12.03 -18.36
CA ARG A 190 6.22 11.72 -19.62
C ARG A 190 5.16 10.64 -19.42
N ARG A 191 5.52 9.55 -18.72
CA ARG A 191 4.59 8.45 -18.41
C ARG A 191 3.42 8.93 -17.56
N LEU A 192 3.68 9.76 -16.54
CA LEU A 192 2.62 10.34 -15.70
C LEU A 192 1.65 11.23 -16.49
N ALA A 193 2.16 12.03 -17.42
CA ALA A 193 1.34 12.93 -18.24
C ALA A 193 0.36 12.18 -19.17
N GLN A 194 0.69 10.94 -19.55
CA GLN A 194 -0.14 10.08 -20.40
C GLN A 194 -1.02 9.11 -19.61
N ALA A 195 -0.77 8.97 -18.31
CA ALA A 195 -1.46 8.02 -17.47
C ALA A 195 -2.86 8.51 -17.05
N SER A 196 -3.82 7.59 -17.01
CA SER A 196 -5.10 7.85 -16.36
C SER A 196 -4.92 8.14 -14.86
N PRO A 197 -5.86 8.83 -14.19
CA PRO A 197 -5.78 9.09 -12.75
C PRO A 197 -5.50 7.84 -11.90
N VAL A 198 -6.14 6.71 -12.23
CA VAL A 198 -5.89 5.39 -11.60
C VAL A 198 -4.46 4.91 -11.85
N GLN A 199 -3.97 5.02 -13.08
CA GLN A 199 -2.60 4.63 -13.43
C GLN A 199 -1.54 5.51 -12.75
N GLN A 200 -1.82 6.80 -12.56
CA GLN A 200 -0.90 7.71 -11.85
C GLN A 200 -0.64 7.25 -10.43
N VAL A 201 -1.65 6.77 -9.71
CA VAL A 201 -1.49 6.18 -8.37
C VAL A 201 -0.48 5.04 -8.39
N THR A 202 -0.67 4.08 -9.30
CA THR A 202 0.23 2.93 -9.46
C THR A 202 1.65 3.36 -9.85
N LEU A 203 1.79 4.34 -10.74
CA LEU A 203 3.09 4.85 -11.18
C LEU A 203 3.87 5.50 -10.04
N TYR A 204 3.24 6.37 -9.26
CA TYR A 204 3.87 6.97 -8.08
C TYR A 204 4.23 5.91 -7.05
N ALA A 205 3.32 4.96 -6.80
CA ALA A 205 3.54 3.88 -5.84
C ALA A 205 4.75 3.01 -6.21
N GLN A 206 4.80 2.53 -7.46
CA GLN A 206 5.90 1.69 -7.96
C GLN A 206 7.25 2.42 -8.02
N SER A 207 7.22 3.75 -8.19
CA SER A 207 8.44 4.58 -8.23
C SER A 207 8.88 5.06 -6.85
N GLY A 208 8.08 4.75 -5.83
CA GLY A 208 8.34 5.08 -4.44
C GLY A 208 8.09 6.53 -4.03
N PHE A 209 7.30 7.27 -4.80
CA PHE A 209 6.87 8.62 -4.47
C PHE A 209 5.62 8.58 -3.57
N TRP A 210 5.83 8.51 -2.26
CA TRP A 210 4.79 8.17 -1.28
C TRP A 210 3.71 9.21 -1.19
N TYR A 211 4.14 10.47 -1.03
CA TYR A 211 3.24 11.58 -0.81
C TYR A 211 2.36 11.80 -2.04
N GLU A 212 2.90 11.59 -3.24
CA GLU A 212 2.13 11.66 -4.50
C GLU A 212 1.21 10.46 -4.69
N ALA A 213 1.66 9.24 -4.39
CA ALA A 213 0.83 8.04 -4.48
C ALA A 213 -0.39 8.17 -3.56
N LEU A 214 -0.16 8.55 -2.30
CA LEU A 214 -1.22 8.78 -1.32
C LEU A 214 -2.15 9.91 -1.76
N ASN A 215 -1.61 11.07 -2.15
CA ASN A 215 -2.43 12.20 -2.57
C ASN A 215 -3.29 11.86 -3.80
N ALA A 216 -2.73 11.15 -4.79
CA ALA A 216 -3.48 10.70 -5.96
C ALA A 216 -4.59 9.70 -5.58
N TYR A 217 -4.29 8.73 -4.70
CA TYR A 217 -5.27 7.76 -4.20
C TYR A 217 -6.44 8.44 -3.46
N LEU A 218 -6.12 9.36 -2.54
CA LEU A 218 -7.13 10.08 -1.77
C LEU A 218 -7.98 11.01 -2.66
N THR A 219 -7.36 11.66 -3.65
CA THR A 219 -8.07 12.49 -4.63
C THR A 219 -9.06 11.66 -5.45
N LEU A 220 -8.66 10.47 -5.90
CA LEU A 220 -9.56 9.53 -6.58
C LEU A 220 -10.74 9.13 -5.69
N ARG A 221 -10.47 8.71 -4.45
CA ARG A 221 -11.54 8.32 -3.52
C ARG A 221 -12.53 9.45 -3.27
N GLN A 222 -12.03 10.68 -3.10
CA GLN A 222 -12.88 11.84 -2.91
C GLN A 222 -13.78 12.11 -4.12
N ALA A 223 -13.23 11.98 -5.34
CA ALA A 223 -14.00 12.14 -6.57
C ALA A 223 -15.11 11.08 -6.73
N HIS A 224 -14.89 9.85 -6.25
CA HIS A 224 -15.88 8.78 -6.32
C HIS A 224 -16.95 8.85 -5.22
N ALA A 225 -16.57 9.21 -3.99
CA ALA A 225 -17.44 9.12 -2.81
C ALA A 225 -18.07 10.46 -2.37
N GLY A 226 -17.61 11.60 -2.90
CA GLY A 226 -18.07 12.94 -2.52
C GLY A 226 -17.59 13.41 -1.14
N HIS A 227 -17.28 12.49 -0.22
CA HIS A 227 -16.67 12.76 1.08
C HIS A 227 -15.50 11.81 1.34
N LEU A 228 -14.41 12.33 1.89
CA LEU A 228 -13.19 11.58 2.14
C LEU A 228 -13.04 11.27 3.64
N SER A 229 -13.30 10.03 4.02
CA SER A 229 -13.05 9.52 5.38
C SER A 229 -12.33 8.19 5.32
N LEU A 230 -11.34 8.02 6.21
CA LEU A 230 -10.68 6.74 6.48
C LEU A 230 -10.97 6.35 7.93
N SER A 231 -11.21 5.08 8.18
CA SER A 231 -11.17 4.54 9.55
C SER A 231 -9.73 4.48 10.08
N GLU A 232 -9.53 4.53 11.39
CA GLU A 232 -8.17 4.47 11.97
C GLU A 232 -7.37 3.22 11.52
N PRO A 233 -7.94 2.00 11.47
CA PRO A 233 -7.23 0.84 10.95
C PRO A 233 -6.81 0.98 9.49
N GLU A 234 -7.63 1.62 8.65
CA GLU A 234 -7.25 1.94 7.27
C GLU A 234 -6.09 2.94 7.23
N ALA A 235 -6.18 4.00 8.03
CA ALA A 235 -5.12 5.00 8.18
C ALA A 235 -3.78 4.37 8.56
N ARG A 236 -3.80 3.46 9.54
CA ARG A 236 -2.60 2.76 10.01
C ARG A 236 -2.03 1.82 8.97
N ARG A 237 -2.85 1.09 8.22
CA ARG A 237 -2.37 0.27 7.10
C ARG A 237 -1.62 1.11 6.07
N LEU A 238 -2.12 2.33 5.82
CA LEU A 238 -1.41 3.28 4.96
C LEU A 238 -0.08 3.77 5.56
N GLN A 239 0.24 3.58 6.85
CA GLN A 239 1.55 3.92 7.43
C GLN A 239 2.59 2.78 7.34
N THR A 240 2.14 1.53 7.28
CA THR A 240 3.00 0.35 7.49
C THR A 240 3.21 -0.50 6.24
N GLU A 241 2.26 -0.54 5.30
CA GLU A 241 2.23 -1.57 4.24
C GLU A 241 2.13 -1.01 2.80
N ALA A 242 2.22 0.30 2.61
CA ALA A 242 1.44 0.95 1.55
C ALA A 242 2.01 0.97 0.12
N TRP A 243 2.45 -0.16 -0.44
CA TRP A 243 2.87 -0.14 -1.86
C TRP A 243 2.36 -1.27 -2.75
N ILE A 244 2.12 -2.48 -2.22
CA ILE A 244 1.67 -3.61 -3.06
C ILE A 244 0.18 -3.47 -3.42
N THR A 245 -0.61 -2.80 -2.58
CA THR A 245 -2.07 -2.97 -2.58
C THR A 245 -2.86 -1.69 -2.92
N ILE A 246 -2.23 -0.53 -3.15
CA ILE A 246 -3.02 0.65 -3.58
C ILE A 246 -3.69 0.39 -4.95
N ALA A 247 -3.07 -0.43 -5.82
CA ALA A 247 -3.70 -0.93 -7.04
C ALA A 247 -4.90 -1.86 -6.75
N ASP A 248 -4.84 -2.66 -5.69
CA ASP A 248 -5.93 -3.56 -5.27
C ASP A 248 -7.05 -2.83 -4.49
N LEU A 249 -6.77 -1.64 -3.95
CA LEU A 249 -7.75 -0.77 -3.26
C LEU A 249 -8.55 0.11 -4.22
N LEU A 250 -8.14 0.22 -5.49
CA LEU A 250 -8.97 0.83 -6.51
C LEU A 250 -10.04 -0.18 -6.88
N PRO A 251 -11.35 0.18 -6.87
CA PRO A 251 -12.39 -0.74 -7.27
C PRO A 251 -12.02 -1.32 -8.63
N HIS A 252 -11.89 -2.64 -8.72
CA HIS A 252 -11.74 -3.30 -10.01
C HIS A 252 -12.91 -2.79 -10.86
N SER A 253 -12.60 -2.11 -11.96
CA SER A 253 -13.60 -1.81 -12.98
C SER A 253 -14.40 -3.10 -13.19
N PRO A 254 -15.75 -3.07 -13.15
CA PRO A 254 -16.49 -4.29 -13.42
C PRO A 254 -16.01 -4.79 -14.78
N MET A 255 -15.40 -5.98 -14.79
CA MET A 255 -15.16 -6.68 -16.04
C MET A 255 -16.47 -6.65 -16.78
N SER A 256 -16.43 -6.11 -18.00
CA SER A 256 -17.53 -6.15 -18.97
C SER A 256 -18.25 -7.48 -18.82
N SER A 257 -19.55 -7.40 -18.48
CA SER A 257 -20.45 -8.54 -18.30
C SER A 257 -20.20 -9.61 -19.37
N PRO A 258 -20.25 -10.92 -19.05
CA PRO A 258 -20.12 -11.99 -20.03
C PRO A 258 -21.20 -12.00 -21.13
N ALA A 259 -22.13 -11.04 -21.11
CA ALA A 259 -23.26 -10.93 -22.04
C ALA A 259 -22.88 -10.45 -23.45
N ASP A 260 -21.65 -10.00 -23.70
CA ASP A 260 -21.26 -9.39 -24.98
C ASP A 260 -20.45 -10.30 -25.92
N ARG A 261 -20.61 -11.63 -25.78
CA ARG A 261 -20.05 -12.58 -26.76
C ARG A 261 -21.07 -12.80 -27.90
N PRO A 262 -20.79 -12.40 -29.15
CA PRO A 262 -21.68 -12.72 -30.26
C PRO A 262 -21.76 -14.24 -30.44
N ARG A 263 -22.99 -14.69 -30.70
CA ARG A 263 -23.41 -16.09 -30.76
C ARG A 263 -22.86 -16.81 -31.99
#